data_AF-A0A643JUU2-F1
#
_entry.id   AF-A0A643JUU2-F1
#
_cell.length_a   1.000
_cell.length_b   1.000
_cell.length_c   1.000
_cell.angle_alpha   90.00
_cell.angle_beta   90.00
_cell.angle_gamma   90.00
#
_symmetry.space_group_name_H-M   'P 1'
#
loop_
_entity.id
_entity.type
_entity.pdbx_description
1 polymer ?
#
loop_
_entity_poly.entity_id
_entity_poly.type
_entity_poly.pdbx_seq_one_letter_code
_entity_poly.pdbx_strand_id
1 'polypeptide(L)'
;MEQELHEYEGVDVTVRYDVKRCIHARECVKGLPDVFDPNERPWIVPDNAAGDDLAEVITRCPTGALHFERNDGGWEETVPEDNTIHVAHDGPLYAHGAVEITDEDGTPLLSDTRVAFCRCGASANKPLCDNSHLDVDFEAPGTVSEDHEFPDAAGGDLSVTPTRNGPLHVEGAFEIVGQDDGSSYRATDEWLCRCGGSQNKPFCDNTHKKIGFTTEDD
;
A
#
# COMPACT_ATOMS: atom_id res chain seq x y z
N MET A 1 -5.63 5.64 -12.08
CA MET A 1 -4.54 6.28 -11.32
C MET A 1 -3.38 6.55 -12.26
N GLU A 2 -2.63 7.64 -12.07
CA GLU A 2 -1.45 7.92 -12.90
C GLU A 2 -0.27 7.02 -12.48
N GLN A 3 0.49 6.53 -13.46
CA GLN A 3 1.69 5.73 -13.25
C GLN A 3 2.88 6.42 -13.91
N GLU A 4 4.06 6.33 -13.29
CA GLU A 4 5.32 6.77 -13.91
C GLU A 4 6.32 5.62 -13.80
N LEU A 5 6.25 4.70 -14.78
CA LEU A 5 7.03 3.47 -14.79
C LEU A 5 8.39 3.67 -15.47
N HIS A 6 9.44 3.27 -14.77
CA HIS A 6 10.80 3.13 -15.28
C HIS A 6 11.21 1.67 -15.22
N GLU A 7 11.90 1.20 -16.25
CA GLU A 7 12.45 -0.15 -16.31
C GLU A 7 13.98 -0.11 -16.31
N TYR A 8 14.58 -1.03 -15.56
CA TYR A 8 16.02 -1.21 -15.47
C TYR A 8 16.32 -2.67 -15.79
N GLU A 9 16.80 -2.90 -17.00
CA GLU A 9 17.13 -4.23 -17.49
C GLU A 9 18.45 -4.72 -16.89
N GLY A 10 18.44 -5.95 -16.38
CA GLY A 10 19.62 -6.71 -15.97
C GLY A 10 19.66 -8.07 -16.64
N VAL A 11 20.75 -8.80 -16.42
CA VAL A 11 20.95 -10.14 -16.99
C VAL A 11 19.94 -11.14 -16.42
N ASP A 12 19.83 -11.22 -15.09
CA ASP A 12 18.95 -12.18 -14.41
C ASP A 12 17.57 -11.61 -14.11
N VAL A 13 17.48 -10.29 -13.91
CA VAL A 13 16.27 -9.62 -13.42
C VAL A 13 16.09 -8.26 -14.12
N THR A 14 14.87 -8.01 -14.61
CA THR A 14 14.43 -6.67 -15.00
C THR A 14 13.63 -6.05 -13.86
N VAL A 15 14.02 -4.86 -13.40
CA VAL A 15 13.36 -4.14 -12.31
C VAL A 15 12.40 -3.09 -12.87
N ARG A 16 11.15 -3.11 -12.42
CA ARG A 16 10.14 -2.09 -12.71
C ARG A 16 9.95 -1.18 -11.50
N TYR A 17 9.94 0.13 -11.73
CA TYR A 17 9.81 1.15 -10.69
C TYR A 17 8.74 2.18 -11.03
N ASP A 18 7.67 2.25 -10.22
CA ASP A 18 6.65 3.30 -10.32
C ASP A 18 6.96 4.45 -9.36
N VAL A 19 7.39 5.58 -9.91
CA VAL A 19 7.75 6.78 -9.11
C VAL A 19 6.55 7.27 -8.31
N LYS A 20 5.33 7.20 -8.89
CA LYS A 20 4.13 7.78 -8.28
C LYS A 20 3.66 7.01 -7.04
N ARG A 21 4.11 5.78 -6.86
CA ARG A 21 3.78 4.92 -5.71
C ARG A 21 4.86 4.91 -4.64
N CYS A 22 6.07 5.38 -4.97
CA CYS A 22 7.19 5.33 -4.06
C CYS A 22 7.06 6.38 -2.97
N ILE A 23 6.82 5.94 -1.74
CA ILE A 23 6.84 6.82 -0.56
C ILE A 23 8.20 6.81 0.16
N HIS A 24 9.27 6.37 -0.50
CA HIS A 24 10.62 6.31 0.08
C HIS A 24 10.69 5.54 1.42
N ALA A 25 10.00 4.40 1.53
CA ALA A 25 10.08 3.50 2.69
C ALA A 25 11.50 2.95 2.96
N ARG A 26 12.39 3.05 1.95
CA ARG A 26 13.83 2.73 2.00
C ARG A 26 14.17 1.25 2.19
N GLU A 27 13.23 0.34 2.05
CA GLU A 27 13.51 -1.10 2.11
C GLU A 27 14.50 -1.55 1.02
N CYS A 28 14.37 -1.03 -0.20
CA CYS A 28 15.30 -1.32 -1.29
C CYS A 28 16.75 -0.86 -1.01
N VAL A 29 16.93 0.41 -0.65
CA VAL A 29 18.26 1.00 -0.40
C VAL A 29 18.94 0.42 0.85
N LYS A 30 18.16 -0.02 1.85
CA LYS A 30 18.71 -0.70 3.03
C LYS A 30 19.10 -2.15 2.70
N GLY A 31 18.31 -2.82 1.87
CA GLY A 31 18.49 -4.23 1.52
C GLY A 31 19.67 -4.45 0.58
N LEU A 32 19.77 -3.66 -0.49
CA LEU A 32 20.82 -3.77 -1.51
C LEU A 32 21.30 -2.37 -1.94
N PRO A 33 22.11 -1.67 -1.13
CA PRO A 33 22.61 -0.32 -1.46
C PRO A 33 23.50 -0.30 -2.71
N ASP A 34 24.15 -1.41 -3.06
CA ASP A 34 24.94 -1.51 -4.28
C ASP A 34 24.07 -1.61 -5.55
N VAL A 35 22.80 -2.03 -5.41
CA VAL A 35 21.82 -2.03 -6.51
C VAL A 35 21.03 -0.72 -6.53
N PHE A 36 20.56 -0.25 -5.36
CA PHE A 36 19.68 0.91 -5.21
C PHE A 36 20.41 2.08 -4.55
N ASP A 37 20.95 3.01 -5.34
CA ASP A 37 21.62 4.22 -4.85
C ASP A 37 20.95 5.51 -5.38
N PRO A 38 20.19 6.24 -4.54
CA PRO A 38 19.54 7.50 -4.92
C PRO A 38 20.48 8.60 -5.43
N ASN A 39 21.80 8.50 -5.16
CA ASN A 39 22.80 9.47 -5.58
C ASN A 39 23.38 9.19 -6.97
N GLU A 40 23.15 7.99 -7.51
CA GLU A 40 23.68 7.57 -8.81
C GLU A 40 22.65 7.68 -9.93
N ARG A 41 23.12 7.68 -11.18
CA ARG A 41 22.28 7.67 -12.38
C ARG A 41 22.88 6.71 -13.41
N PRO A 42 22.25 5.56 -13.71
CA PRO A 42 20.98 5.08 -13.15
C PRO A 42 21.08 4.80 -11.64
N TRP A 43 19.97 5.00 -10.92
CA TRP A 43 19.92 4.77 -9.47
C TRP A 43 19.61 3.31 -9.11
N ILE A 44 19.19 2.50 -10.09
CA ILE A 44 19.01 1.05 -9.98
C ILE A 44 19.97 0.38 -10.96
N VAL A 45 20.82 -0.52 -10.47
CA VAL A 45 21.74 -1.33 -11.28
C VAL A 45 21.51 -2.81 -10.92
N PRO A 46 20.59 -3.51 -11.60
CA PRO A 46 20.16 -4.86 -11.21
C PRO A 46 21.30 -5.88 -11.08
N ASP A 47 22.30 -5.80 -11.97
CA ASP A 47 23.43 -6.72 -12.04
C ASP A 47 24.43 -6.61 -10.87
N ASN A 48 24.22 -5.68 -9.94
CA ASN A 48 25.05 -5.55 -8.74
C ASN A 48 24.65 -6.49 -7.60
N ALA A 49 23.66 -7.36 -7.81
CA ALA A 49 23.29 -8.44 -6.87
C ALA A 49 22.91 -9.71 -7.63
N ALA A 50 22.87 -10.85 -6.92
CA ALA A 50 22.27 -12.07 -7.47
C ALA A 50 20.76 -11.87 -7.64
N GLY A 51 20.18 -12.48 -8.69
CA GLY A 51 18.76 -12.31 -8.99
C GLY A 51 17.84 -12.63 -7.81
N ASP A 52 18.14 -13.67 -7.03
CA ASP A 52 17.33 -14.09 -5.88
C ASP A 52 17.35 -13.06 -4.74
N ASP A 53 18.53 -12.52 -4.42
CA ASP A 53 18.67 -11.48 -3.41
C ASP A 53 17.92 -10.20 -3.84
N LEU A 54 18.01 -9.85 -5.13
CA LEU A 54 17.32 -8.70 -5.71
C LEU A 54 15.80 -8.86 -5.66
N ALA A 55 15.30 -10.02 -6.10
CA ALA A 55 13.87 -10.35 -6.05
C ALA A 55 13.33 -10.29 -4.61
N GLU A 56 14.06 -10.86 -3.64
CA GLU A 56 13.68 -10.83 -2.23
C GLU A 56 13.61 -9.40 -1.67
N VAL A 57 14.55 -8.53 -2.02
CA VAL A 57 14.52 -7.14 -1.55
C VAL A 57 13.41 -6.33 -2.20
N ILE A 58 13.08 -6.60 -3.47
CA ILE A 58 11.99 -5.93 -4.16
C ILE A 58 10.63 -6.26 -3.52
N THR A 59 10.38 -7.51 -3.12
CA THR A 59 9.10 -7.90 -2.48
C THR A 59 8.88 -7.25 -1.10
N ARG A 60 9.93 -6.71 -0.47
CA ARG A 60 9.82 -5.92 0.77
C ARG A 60 9.32 -4.51 0.54
N CYS A 61 9.19 -4.05 -0.71
CA CYS A 61 8.63 -2.73 -1.03
C CYS A 61 7.14 -2.65 -0.63
N PRO A 62 6.77 -1.94 0.44
CA PRO A 62 5.43 -2.04 1.03
C PRO A 62 4.33 -1.35 0.20
N THR A 63 4.70 -0.68 -0.89
CA THR A 63 3.79 0.14 -1.71
C THR A 63 3.49 -0.46 -3.08
N GLY A 64 4.19 -1.54 -3.45
CA GLY A 64 4.23 -2.05 -4.83
C GLY A 64 4.84 -1.05 -5.82
N ALA A 65 5.64 -0.08 -5.34
CA ALA A 65 6.38 0.80 -6.23
C ALA A 65 7.53 0.09 -6.97
N LEU A 66 7.93 -1.09 -6.50
CA LEU A 66 8.96 -1.92 -7.12
C LEU A 66 8.39 -3.30 -7.39
N HIS A 67 8.64 -3.80 -8.60
CA HIS A 67 8.38 -5.17 -9.03
C HIS A 67 9.56 -5.66 -9.87
N PHE A 68 9.59 -6.96 -10.13
CA PHE A 68 10.62 -7.58 -10.94
C PHE A 68 10.05 -8.58 -11.93
N GLU A 69 10.81 -8.82 -13.00
CA GLU A 69 10.61 -9.93 -13.93
C GLU A 69 11.91 -10.75 -13.99
N ARG A 70 11.79 -12.08 -13.92
CA ARG A 70 12.95 -12.99 -13.97
C ARG A 70 13.29 -13.34 -15.41
N ASN A 71 14.49 -13.00 -15.83
CA ASN A 71 15.04 -13.34 -17.15
C ASN A 71 15.72 -14.72 -17.13
N ASP A 72 16.07 -15.21 -15.94
CA ASP A 72 16.79 -16.47 -15.70
C ASP A 72 15.88 -17.66 -15.33
N GLY A 73 14.57 -17.43 -15.22
CA GLY A 73 13.58 -18.45 -14.82
C GLY A 73 13.55 -18.75 -13.32
N GLY A 74 14.06 -17.83 -12.48
CA GLY A 74 13.88 -17.88 -11.03
C GLY A 74 12.43 -17.78 -10.57
N TRP A 75 12.22 -17.73 -9.25
CA TRP A 75 10.87 -17.61 -8.68
C TRP A 75 10.24 -16.25 -9.00
N GLU A 76 8.93 -16.25 -9.19
CA GLU A 76 8.14 -15.05 -9.43
C GLU A 76 7.43 -14.61 -8.14
N GLU A 77 7.19 -13.31 -8.01
CA GLU A 77 6.37 -12.80 -6.94
C GLU A 77 4.95 -13.39 -7.02
N THR A 78 4.47 -13.95 -5.90
CA THR A 78 3.13 -14.51 -5.80
C THR A 78 2.27 -13.66 -4.87
N VAL A 79 0.98 -13.58 -5.18
CA VAL A 79 -0.05 -13.08 -4.27
C VAL A 79 -0.05 -13.94 -2.99
N PRO A 80 -0.02 -13.34 -1.78
CA PRO A 80 -0.11 -14.11 -0.54
C PRO A 80 -1.49 -14.76 -0.38
N GLU A 81 -1.57 -15.86 0.39
CA GLU A 81 -2.84 -16.57 0.63
C GLU A 81 -3.84 -15.72 1.44
N ASP A 82 -3.33 -14.91 2.36
CA ASP A 82 -4.12 -14.05 3.24
C ASP A 82 -3.94 -12.58 2.88
N ASN A 83 -5.04 -11.83 2.90
CA ASN A 83 -5.01 -10.38 2.78
C ASN A 83 -4.78 -9.75 4.15
N THR A 84 -3.87 -8.77 4.20
CA THR A 84 -3.58 -8.00 5.41
C THR A 84 -3.59 -6.50 5.13
N ILE A 85 -3.96 -5.70 6.13
CA ILE A 85 -3.84 -4.24 6.12
C ILE A 85 -3.10 -3.82 7.38
N HIS A 86 -1.83 -3.42 7.25
CA HIS A 86 -1.07 -2.90 8.39
C HIS A 86 -1.34 -1.42 8.62
N VAL A 87 -1.67 -1.07 9.86
CA VAL A 87 -1.95 0.30 10.29
C VAL A 87 -0.65 0.93 10.80
N ALA A 88 -0.03 1.79 9.99
CA ALA A 88 1.22 2.42 10.37
C ALA A 88 0.98 3.61 11.32
N HIS A 89 1.72 3.69 12.43
CA HIS A 89 1.68 4.84 13.34
C HIS A 89 1.92 6.14 12.57
N ASP A 90 1.06 7.14 12.75
CA ASP A 90 1.12 8.44 12.04
C ASP A 90 1.20 8.33 10.51
N GLY A 91 0.85 7.17 9.97
CA GLY A 91 1.17 6.79 8.61
C GLY A 91 0.02 6.16 7.84
N PRO A 92 0.32 5.59 6.67
CA PRO A 92 -0.66 4.99 5.77
C PRO A 92 -1.23 3.66 6.28
N LEU A 93 -2.17 3.12 5.50
CA LEU A 93 -2.60 1.73 5.58
C LEU A 93 -1.86 0.93 4.51
N TYR A 94 -1.04 -0.05 4.89
CA TYR A 94 -0.33 -0.93 3.95
C TYR A 94 -1.12 -2.21 3.70
N ALA A 95 -1.77 -2.31 2.55
CA ALA A 95 -2.42 -3.53 2.11
C ALA A 95 -1.41 -4.49 1.45
N HIS A 96 -1.51 -5.78 1.76
CA HIS A 96 -0.77 -6.86 1.14
C HIS A 96 -1.71 -8.05 0.91
N GLY A 97 -1.89 -8.48 -0.34
CA GLY A 97 -3.01 -9.35 -0.73
C GLY A 97 -3.23 -9.39 -2.24
N ALA A 98 -4.37 -9.90 -2.70
CA ALA A 98 -4.84 -9.69 -4.08
C ALA A 98 -5.59 -8.35 -4.16
N VAL A 99 -4.88 -7.22 -4.14
CA VAL A 99 -5.52 -5.90 -4.01
C VAL A 99 -6.08 -5.43 -5.34
N GLU A 100 -7.39 -5.23 -5.40
CA GLU A 100 -8.12 -4.75 -6.58
C GLU A 100 -8.81 -3.43 -6.24
N ILE A 101 -8.38 -2.33 -6.86
CA ILE A 101 -8.96 -1.01 -6.62
C ILE A 101 -9.89 -0.65 -7.76
N THR A 102 -11.15 -0.34 -7.44
CA THR A 102 -12.18 0.09 -8.40
C THR A 102 -12.78 1.44 -7.99
N ASP A 103 -13.24 2.23 -8.95
CA ASP A 103 -14.11 3.37 -8.60
C ASP A 103 -15.53 2.91 -8.24
N GLU A 104 -16.40 3.85 -7.85
CA GLU A 104 -17.79 3.56 -7.45
C GLU A 104 -18.67 3.02 -8.60
N ASP A 105 -18.24 3.17 -9.85
CA ASP A 105 -18.90 2.61 -11.03
C ASP A 105 -18.36 1.20 -11.38
N GLY A 106 -17.38 0.70 -10.62
CA GLY A 106 -16.73 -0.59 -10.82
C GLY A 106 -15.62 -0.55 -11.88
N THR A 107 -15.14 0.62 -12.30
CA THR A 107 -14.02 0.74 -13.22
C THR A 107 -12.72 0.39 -12.50
N PRO A 108 -11.92 -0.57 -13.01
CA PRO A 108 -10.62 -0.89 -12.42
C PRO A 108 -9.66 0.30 -12.49
N LEU A 109 -9.00 0.60 -11.38
CA LEU A 109 -8.05 1.69 -11.24
C LEU A 109 -6.61 1.21 -11.03
N LEU A 110 -6.41 0.11 -10.30
CA LEU A 110 -5.11 -0.54 -10.02
C LEU A 110 -5.35 -1.95 -9.48
N SER A 111 -4.51 -2.90 -9.88
CA SER A 111 -4.44 -4.26 -9.35
C SER A 111 -3.00 -4.54 -8.92
N ASP A 112 -2.78 -5.00 -7.70
CA ASP A 112 -1.42 -5.23 -7.18
C ASP A 112 -1.37 -6.18 -5.97
N THR A 113 -0.17 -6.64 -5.62
CA THR A 113 0.07 -7.39 -4.39
C THR A 113 0.21 -6.48 -3.17
N ARG A 114 0.69 -5.25 -3.34
CA ARG A 114 1.01 -4.32 -2.23
C ARG A 114 0.60 -2.90 -2.55
N VAL A 115 -0.13 -2.24 -1.64
CA VAL A 115 -0.57 -0.85 -1.82
C VAL A 115 -0.50 -0.08 -0.50
N ALA A 116 -0.02 1.17 -0.56
CA ALA A 116 -0.11 2.10 0.57
C ALA A 116 -1.26 3.09 0.35
N PHE A 117 -2.31 3.01 1.17
CA PHE A 117 -3.43 3.92 1.13
C PHE A 117 -3.25 5.11 2.07
N CYS A 118 -3.72 6.29 1.63
CA CYS A 118 -3.74 7.50 2.43
C CYS A 118 -4.72 7.36 3.61
N ARG A 119 -4.22 7.62 4.82
CA ARG A 119 -5.01 7.67 6.06
C ARG A 119 -5.19 9.08 6.62
N CYS A 120 -4.36 10.04 6.18
CA CYS A 120 -4.33 11.41 6.69
C CYS A 120 -5.27 12.39 5.97
N GLY A 121 -5.76 12.05 4.77
CA GLY A 121 -6.59 12.93 3.94
C GLY A 121 -5.85 13.98 3.11
N ALA A 122 -4.54 14.16 3.31
CA ALA A 122 -3.79 15.23 2.65
C ALA A 122 -3.18 14.86 1.28
N SER A 123 -3.03 13.57 0.97
CA SER A 123 -2.36 13.11 -0.26
C SER A 123 -2.87 13.78 -1.54
N ALA A 124 -1.98 14.22 -2.42
CA ALA A 124 -2.29 14.65 -3.78
C ALA A 124 -2.47 13.46 -4.76
N ASN A 125 -2.09 12.25 -4.34
CA ASN A 125 -2.22 11.03 -5.13
C ASN A 125 -3.34 10.10 -4.60
N LYS A 126 -4.44 10.66 -4.08
CA LYS A 126 -5.54 9.87 -3.51
C LYS A 126 -6.06 8.82 -4.51
N PRO A 127 -6.38 7.60 -4.06
CA PRO A 127 -6.43 7.13 -2.67
C PRO A 127 -5.07 6.71 -2.07
N LEU A 128 -3.99 6.79 -2.85
CA LEU A 128 -2.67 6.33 -2.44
C LEU A 128 -1.99 7.33 -1.49
N CYS A 129 -1.10 6.83 -0.65
CA CYS A 129 -0.22 7.67 0.15
C CYS A 129 0.91 8.25 -0.70
N ASP A 130 1.27 9.51 -0.46
CA ASP A 130 2.36 10.22 -1.13
C ASP A 130 3.30 10.93 -0.13
N ASN A 131 3.28 10.50 1.14
CA ASN A 131 3.94 11.13 2.28
C ASN A 131 3.39 12.48 2.79
N SER A 132 2.28 13.01 2.24
CA SER A 132 1.68 14.26 2.75
C SER A 132 1.30 14.20 4.25
N HIS A 133 1.21 13.01 4.85
CA HIS A 133 1.01 12.83 6.30
C HIS A 133 2.16 13.45 7.14
N LEU A 134 3.38 13.51 6.60
CA LEU A 134 4.52 14.19 7.24
C LEU A 134 4.35 15.71 7.18
N ASP A 135 3.84 16.24 6.08
CA ASP A 135 3.69 17.70 5.88
C ASP A 135 2.55 18.30 6.71
N VAL A 136 1.54 17.48 7.05
CA VAL A 136 0.39 17.90 7.86
C VAL A 136 0.48 17.45 9.32
N ASP A 137 1.64 16.93 9.75
CA ASP A 137 1.88 16.41 11.10
C ASP A 137 0.74 15.47 11.56
N PHE A 138 0.41 14.48 10.73
CA PHE A 138 -0.71 13.59 10.98
C PHE A 138 -0.46 12.72 12.22
N GLU A 139 -1.28 12.87 13.26
CA GLU A 139 -1.22 12.04 14.46
C GLU A 139 -2.35 11.02 14.51
N ALA A 140 -2.00 9.73 14.53
CA ALA A 140 -2.94 8.63 14.70
C ALA A 140 -2.24 7.34 15.15
N PRO A 141 -2.80 6.62 16.14
CA PRO A 141 -2.20 5.39 16.62
C PRO A 141 -2.13 4.34 15.50
N GLY A 142 -1.12 3.47 15.61
CA GLY A 142 -0.96 2.24 14.84
C GLY A 142 -1.64 1.06 15.53
N THR A 143 -2.74 1.25 16.25
CA THR A 143 -3.50 0.19 16.94
C THR A 143 -4.85 -0.03 16.27
N VAL A 144 -5.42 -1.21 16.46
CA VAL A 144 -6.82 -1.52 16.13
C VAL A 144 -7.52 -2.08 17.37
N SER A 145 -8.73 -1.62 17.66
CA SER A 145 -9.44 -2.04 18.87
C SER A 145 -10.93 -2.24 18.59
N GLU A 146 -11.31 -3.41 18.11
CA GLU A 146 -12.70 -3.90 18.15
C GLU A 146 -12.72 -5.42 18.36
N ASP A 147 -13.49 -5.89 19.34
CA ASP A 147 -13.70 -7.32 19.66
C ASP A 147 -14.87 -7.85 18.83
N HIS A 148 -14.60 -8.61 17.77
CA HIS A 148 -15.65 -9.27 16.99
C HIS A 148 -15.32 -10.74 16.68
N GLU A 149 -16.33 -11.61 16.78
CA GLU A 149 -16.25 -13.01 16.35
C GLU A 149 -16.27 -13.08 14.82
N PHE A 150 -15.31 -13.81 14.26
CA PHE A 150 -15.06 -13.87 12.81
C PHE A 150 -15.75 -15.05 12.13
N PRO A 151 -16.21 -14.87 10.88
CA PRO A 151 -16.44 -15.99 9.98
C PRO A 151 -15.11 -16.58 9.50
N ASP A 152 -15.08 -17.90 9.30
CA ASP A 152 -13.94 -18.66 8.75
C ASP A 152 -13.85 -18.38 7.24
N ALA A 153 -13.36 -17.20 6.87
CA ALA A 153 -13.16 -16.77 5.49
C ALA A 153 -11.66 -16.48 5.30
N ALA A 154 -11.04 -17.20 4.36
CA ALA A 154 -9.63 -17.08 4.05
C ALA A 154 -9.45 -16.64 2.58
N GLY A 155 -8.55 -15.67 2.38
CA GLY A 155 -8.00 -15.30 1.08
C GLY A 155 -8.97 -14.76 0.03
N GLY A 156 -8.50 -14.77 -1.22
CA GLY A 156 -9.20 -14.24 -2.39
C GLY A 156 -8.92 -12.76 -2.63
N ASP A 157 -9.67 -12.17 -3.57
CA ASP A 157 -9.55 -10.77 -3.94
C ASP A 157 -9.86 -9.85 -2.74
N LEU A 158 -9.04 -8.81 -2.57
CA LEU A 158 -9.27 -7.69 -1.66
C LEU A 158 -9.73 -6.49 -2.49
N SER A 159 -11.04 -6.36 -2.65
CA SER A 159 -11.65 -5.24 -3.36
C SER A 159 -11.60 -3.98 -2.50
N VAL A 160 -11.11 -2.88 -3.06
CA VAL A 160 -11.04 -1.58 -2.37
C VAL A 160 -11.66 -0.50 -3.24
N THR A 161 -12.78 0.06 -2.77
CA THR A 161 -13.48 1.17 -3.43
C THR A 161 -13.32 2.47 -2.65
N PRO A 162 -12.47 3.42 -3.10
CA PRO A 162 -12.42 4.78 -2.55
C PRO A 162 -13.68 5.58 -2.91
N THR A 163 -14.62 5.70 -1.99
CA THR A 163 -15.87 6.44 -2.23
C THR A 163 -15.65 7.94 -2.36
N ARG A 164 -16.37 8.62 -3.27
CA ARG A 164 -16.18 10.06 -3.51
C ARG A 164 -16.34 10.86 -2.21
N ASN A 165 -15.36 11.71 -1.91
CA ASN A 165 -15.34 12.54 -0.69
C ASN A 165 -15.47 11.73 0.62
N GLY A 166 -15.08 10.45 0.58
CA GLY A 166 -15.43 9.47 1.60
C GLY A 166 -14.33 8.47 1.93
N PRO A 167 -14.66 7.48 2.78
CA PRO A 167 -13.79 6.37 3.19
C PRO A 167 -13.39 5.44 2.03
N LEU A 168 -12.48 4.53 2.34
CA LEU A 168 -12.26 3.32 1.56
C LEU A 168 -13.29 2.27 2.01
N HIS A 169 -14.04 1.70 1.07
CA HIS A 169 -14.82 0.49 1.32
C HIS A 169 -13.93 -0.71 0.94
N VAL A 170 -13.73 -1.63 1.87
CA VAL A 170 -12.85 -2.79 1.70
C VAL A 170 -13.70 -4.05 1.82
N GLU A 171 -13.67 -4.89 0.79
CA GLU A 171 -14.44 -6.13 0.70
C GLU A 171 -13.52 -7.32 0.36
N GLY A 172 -13.91 -8.51 0.81
CA GLY A 172 -13.07 -9.71 0.77
C GLY A 172 -12.52 -10.03 2.16
N ALA A 173 -12.00 -11.24 2.39
CA ALA A 173 -11.49 -11.62 3.70
C ALA A 173 -10.10 -11.01 3.94
N PHE A 174 -9.93 -10.25 5.03
CA PHE A 174 -8.64 -9.67 5.42
C PHE A 174 -8.46 -9.51 6.93
N GLU A 175 -7.21 -9.34 7.35
CA GLU A 175 -6.81 -8.98 8.72
C GLU A 175 -6.15 -7.59 8.75
N ILE A 176 -6.71 -6.68 9.54
CA ILE A 176 -6.06 -5.43 9.90
C ILE A 176 -5.12 -5.69 11.07
N VAL A 177 -3.86 -5.26 10.97
CA VAL A 177 -2.83 -5.45 12.00
C VAL A 177 -2.27 -4.10 12.45
N GLY A 178 -2.31 -3.84 13.75
CA GLY A 178 -1.71 -2.67 14.36
C GLY A 178 -0.18 -2.78 14.47
N GLN A 179 0.54 -1.75 14.02
CA GLN A 179 2.00 -1.64 14.18
C GLN A 179 2.44 -1.53 15.65
N ASP A 180 1.66 -0.85 16.50
CA ASP A 180 2.14 -0.43 17.84
C ASP A 180 2.13 -1.57 18.88
N ASP A 181 1.11 -2.42 18.83
CA ASP A 181 0.83 -3.43 19.87
C ASP A 181 0.54 -4.82 19.30
N GLY A 182 0.57 -4.99 17.97
CA GLY A 182 0.21 -6.24 17.30
C GLY A 182 -1.28 -6.61 17.43
N SER A 183 -2.12 -5.65 17.83
CA SER A 183 -3.58 -5.82 17.79
C SER A 183 -4.03 -6.22 16.39
N SER A 184 -5.06 -7.05 16.30
CA SER A 184 -5.63 -7.43 15.01
C SER A 184 -7.15 -7.41 15.02
N TYR A 185 -7.70 -7.17 13.83
CA TYR A 185 -9.14 -7.14 13.57
C TYR A 185 -9.37 -7.75 12.19
N ARG A 186 -10.25 -8.75 12.07
CA ARG A 186 -10.57 -9.39 10.78
C ARG A 186 -11.95 -8.98 10.30
N ALA A 187 -12.12 -8.85 8.99
CA ALA A 187 -13.41 -8.51 8.41
C ALA A 187 -13.53 -9.07 7.00
N THR A 188 -14.77 -9.07 6.50
CA THR A 188 -15.07 -9.34 5.09
C THR A 188 -15.64 -8.12 4.36
N ASP A 189 -16.01 -7.09 5.10
CA ASP A 189 -16.63 -5.82 4.65
C ASP A 189 -16.34 -4.78 5.74
N GLU A 190 -15.59 -3.72 5.43
CA GLU A 190 -15.27 -2.65 6.37
C GLU A 190 -15.06 -1.30 5.67
N TRP A 191 -15.26 -0.21 6.42
CA TRP A 191 -15.10 1.16 5.94
C TRP A 191 -13.92 1.85 6.65
N LEU A 192 -12.81 2.04 5.95
CA LEU A 192 -11.60 2.63 6.53
C LEU A 192 -11.51 4.14 6.27
N CYS A 193 -11.07 4.87 7.30
CA CYS A 193 -10.90 6.32 7.25
C CYS A 193 -9.81 6.70 6.24
N ARG A 194 -10.21 7.54 5.28
CA ARG A 194 -9.29 8.17 4.33
C ARG A 194 -9.13 9.68 4.55
N CYS A 195 -10.02 10.30 5.33
CA CYS A 195 -10.06 11.76 5.49
C CYS A 195 -9.16 12.30 6.61
N GLY A 196 -8.49 11.45 7.40
CA GLY A 196 -7.70 11.85 8.57
C GLY A 196 -8.51 12.32 9.79
N GLY A 197 -9.80 12.60 9.65
CA GLY A 197 -10.62 13.20 10.71
C GLY A 197 -11.28 12.22 11.69
N SER A 198 -11.33 10.92 11.39
CA SER A 198 -12.07 9.95 12.23
C SER A 198 -11.57 9.96 13.68
N GLN A 199 -12.50 9.82 14.63
CA GLN A 199 -12.19 9.64 16.05
C GLN A 199 -12.09 8.15 16.44
N ASN A 200 -12.41 7.24 15.51
CA ASN A 200 -12.29 5.79 15.66
C ASN A 200 -11.31 5.21 14.62
N LYS A 201 -10.17 5.88 14.38
CA LYS A 201 -9.19 5.39 13.38
C LYS A 201 -8.71 3.97 13.75
N PRO A 202 -8.48 3.10 12.75
CA PRO A 202 -8.48 3.36 11.31
C PRO A 202 -9.88 3.36 10.66
N PHE A 203 -10.95 3.14 11.40
CA PHE A 203 -12.32 3.01 10.87
C PHE A 203 -12.98 4.36 10.56
N CYS A 204 -13.95 4.35 9.66
CA CYS A 204 -14.76 5.51 9.31
C CYS A 204 -15.90 5.73 10.31
N ASP A 205 -16.00 6.95 10.85
CA ASP A 205 -17.05 7.36 11.80
C ASP A 205 -17.98 8.46 11.22
N ASN A 206 -18.03 8.57 9.89
CA ASN A 206 -18.68 9.64 9.12
C ASN A 206 -18.10 11.06 9.33
N THR A 207 -16.95 11.24 9.98
CA THR A 207 -16.36 12.58 10.19
C THR A 207 -16.02 13.30 8.88
N HIS A 208 -15.72 12.58 7.79
CA HIS A 208 -15.51 13.16 6.45
C HIS A 208 -16.65 14.11 6.01
N LYS A 209 -17.91 13.79 6.34
CA LYS A 209 -19.07 14.65 6.04
C LYS A 209 -19.07 15.94 6.87
N LYS A 210 -18.61 15.86 8.12
CA LYS A 210 -18.61 16.99 9.06
C LYS A 210 -17.51 18.00 8.74
N ILE A 211 -16.35 17.51 8.31
CA ILE A 211 -15.19 18.34 7.98
C ILE A 211 -15.17 18.79 6.51
N GLY A 212 -16.13 18.35 5.71
CA GLY A 212 -16.20 18.67 4.28
C GLY A 212 -15.01 18.13 3.50
N PHE A 213 -14.58 16.90 3.80
CA PHE A 213 -13.46 16.27 3.10
C PHE A 213 -13.76 16.17 1.59
N THR A 214 -12.82 16.62 0.76
CA THR A 214 -12.90 16.52 -0.70
C THR A 214 -11.77 15.68 -1.25
N THR A 215 -12.06 14.96 -2.34
CA THR A 215 -11.08 14.15 -3.08
C THR A 215 -10.74 14.73 -4.46
N GLU A 216 -11.40 15.81 -4.84
CA GLU A 216 -11.13 16.59 -6.04
C GLU A 216 -10.18 17.73 -5.65
N ASP A 217 -9.23 18.07 -6.53
CA ASP A 217 -8.41 19.26 -6.37
C ASP A 217 -9.31 20.50 -6.58
N ASP A 218 -9.48 21.33 -5.54
CA ASP A 218 -10.07 22.68 -5.65
C ASP A 218 -9.05 23.67 -6.27
#